data_AF-A0A223MA32-F1
#
_entry.id   AF-A0A223MA32-F1
#
_cell.length_a   1.000
_cell.length_b   1.000
_cell.length_c   1.000
_cell.angle_alpha   90.00
_cell.angle_beta   90.00
_cell.angle_gamma   90.00
#
_symmetry.space_group_name_H-M   'P 1'
#
loop_
_entity.id
_entity.type
_entity.pdbx_description
1 polymer ?
#
loop_
_entity_poly.entity_id
_entity_poly.type
_entity_poly.pdbx_seq_one_letter_code
_entity_poly.pdbx_strand_id
1 'polypeptide(L)' 'MKIYTTKNTSPFYTLVCEEIILKDEENQEDILYFYQHKNAIIIGKNQNIYEEIKLEEVEEENIEIYRRLSGVGRSIMI' A
#
# COMPACT_ATOMS: atom_id res chain seq x y z
N MET A 1 16.65 15.30 -5.62
CA MET A 1 16.13 13.93 -5.53
C MET A 1 16.28 13.46 -4.09
N LYS A 2 15.17 13.07 -3.45
CA LYS A 2 15.12 12.61 -2.05
C LYS A 2 14.86 11.11 -1.99
N ILE A 3 15.49 10.43 -1.04
CA ILE A 3 15.29 8.99 -0.82
C ILE A 3 14.79 8.78 0.60
N TYR A 4 13.61 8.17 0.72
CA TYR A 4 13.02 7.77 2.00
C TYR A 4 13.07 6.25 2.13
N THR A 5 13.32 5.79 3.36
CA THR A 5 13.24 4.37 3.72
C THR A 5 12.55 4.25 5.06
N THR A 6 11.82 3.17 5.28
CA THR A 6 11.25 2.86 6.59
C THR A 6 11.51 1.42 6.98
N LYS A 7 11.67 1.18 8.29
CA LYS A 7 11.71 -0.16 8.87
C LYS A 7 10.32 -0.65 9.29
N ASN A 8 9.31 0.23 9.26
CA ASN A 8 7.95 -0.15 9.59
C ASN A 8 7.34 -0.94 8.43
N THR A 9 6.82 -2.11 8.75
CA THR A 9 6.24 -3.05 7.78
C THR A 9 4.72 -3.05 7.77
N SER A 10 4.07 -2.18 8.56
CA SER A 10 2.62 -2.04 8.54
C SER A 10 2.17 -1.26 7.29
N PRO A 11 1.28 -1.84 6.46
CA PRO A 11 0.68 -1.13 5.34
C PRO A 11 -0.02 0.17 5.73
N PHE A 12 -0.62 0.23 6.93
CA PHE A 12 -1.21 1.46 7.44
C PHE A 12 -0.19 2.60 7.46
N TYR A 13 1.02 2.34 7.96
CA TYR A 13 2.06 3.35 8.07
C TYR A 13 2.61 3.73 6.69
N THR A 14 2.98 2.74 5.88
CA THR A 14 3.63 2.94 4.59
C THR A 14 2.71 3.61 3.57
N LEU A 15 1.44 3.19 3.49
CA LEU A 15 0.47 3.78 2.57
C LEU A 15 0.10 5.22 2.97
N VAL A 16 0.02 5.52 4.27
CA VAL A 16 -0.20 6.89 4.73
C VAL A 16 1.01 7.77 4.41
N CYS A 17 2.24 7.27 4.62
CA CYS A 17 3.45 7.99 4.21
C CYS A 17 3.49 8.24 2.70
N GLU A 18 3.16 7.24 1.89
CA GLU A 18 3.05 7.36 0.43
C GLU A 18 2.08 8.48 0.05
N GLU A 19 0.89 8.50 0.65
CA GLU A 19 -0.13 9.52 0.36
C GLU A 19 0.29 10.93 0.79
N ILE A 20 0.96 11.07 1.93
CA ILE A 20 1.49 12.37 2.39
C ILE A 20 2.53 12.87 1.39
N ILE A 21 3.44 12.00 0.97
CA ILE A 21 4.50 12.32 0.01
C ILE A 21 3.89 12.72 -1.35
N LEU A 22 2.89 11.99 -1.83
CA LEU A 22 2.24 12.24 -3.12
C LEU A 22 1.38 13.51 -3.15
N LYS A 23 0.82 13.92 -2.00
CA LYS A 23 -0.05 15.11 -1.89
C LYS A 23 0.70 16.38 -1.50
N ASP A 24 2.00 16.30 -1.28
CA ASP A 24 2.82 17.45 -0.97
C ASP A 24 3.08 18.29 -2.22
N GLU A 25 2.26 19.32 -2.43
CA GLU A 25 2.34 20.24 -3.58
C GLU A 25 3.60 21.12 -3.57
N GLU A 26 4.25 21.28 -2.42
CA GLU A 26 5.50 22.04 -2.30
C GLU A 26 6.73 21.21 -2.72
N ASN A 27 6.54 19.92 -2.96
CA ASN A 27 7.62 19.01 -3.31
C ASN A 27 7.99 19.10 -4.79
N GLN A 28 9.09 19.80 -5.07
CA GLN A 28 9.60 20.01 -6.43
C GLN A 28 10.71 19.03 -6.83
N GLU A 29 11.06 18.07 -5.96
CA GLU A 29 12.12 17.10 -6.21
C GLU A 29 11.58 15.71 -6.51
N ASP A 30 12.30 14.94 -7.33
CA ASP A 30 12.02 13.52 -7.48
C ASP A 30 12.21 12.77 -6.16
N ILE A 31 11.29 11.84 -5.86
CA ILE A 31 11.28 11.09 -4.60
C ILE A 31 11.30 9.60 -4.89
N LEU A 32 12.15 8.89 -4.15
CA LEU A 32 12.17 7.45 -4.12
C LEU A 32 11.87 6.97 -2.70
N TYR A 33 10.76 6.27 -2.52
CA TYR A 33 10.36 5.73 -1.22
C TYR A 33 10.41 4.20 -1.23
N PHE A 34 11.31 3.63 -0.44
CA PHE A 34 11.42 2.18 -0.28
C PHE A 34 10.77 1.72 1.02
N TYR A 35 9.91 0.72 0.91
CA TYR A 35 9.27 0.06 2.03
C TYR A 35 8.96 -1.40 1.69
N GLN A 36 8.64 -2.18 2.73
CA GLN A 36 8.17 -3.56 2.61
C GLN A 36 7.00 -3.76 3.55
N HIS A 37 6.05 -4.62 3.20
CA HIS A 37 4.96 -4.98 4.09
C HIS A 37 5.22 -6.33 4.76
N LYS A 38 4.69 -6.50 5.97
CA LYS A 38 4.45 -7.83 6.54
C LYS A 38 3.26 -8.47 5.81
N ASN A 39 2.98 -9.75 6.09
CA ASN A 39 1.87 -10.52 5.49
C ASN A 39 0.55 -9.73 5.49
N ALA A 40 0.20 -9.15 4.34
CA ALA A 40 -0.94 -8.25 4.20
C ALA A 40 -1.30 -8.11 2.72
N ILE A 41 -2.60 -8.07 2.42
CA ILE A 41 -3.09 -7.91 1.06
C ILE A 41 -3.41 -6.44 0.81
N ILE A 42 -2.81 -5.87 -0.23
CA ILE A 42 -3.11 -4.51 -0.68
C ILE A 42 -3.96 -4.54 -1.93
N ILE A 43 -5.19 -4.04 -1.83
CA ILE A 43 -6.10 -3.91 -2.96
C ILE A 43 -6.03 -2.50 -3.57
N GLY A 44 -6.16 -2.43 -4.88
CA GLY A 44 -6.28 -1.17 -5.61
C GLY A 44 -7.55 -0.40 -5.25
N LYS A 45 -7.50 0.93 -5.39
CA LYS A 45 -8.62 1.85 -5.10
C LYS A 45 -9.97 1.37 -5.64
N ASN A 46 -9.98 0.87 -6.88
CA ASN A 46 -11.20 0.48 -7.60
C ASN A 46 -11.39 -1.04 -7.73
N GLN A 47 -10.60 -1.86 -7.02
CA GLN A 47 -10.73 -3.32 -7.07
C GLN A 47 -11.82 -3.82 -6.11
N ASN A 48 -12.55 -4.84 -6.57
CA ASN A 48 -13.55 -5.54 -5.79
C ASN A 48 -12.90 -6.62 -4.93
N ILE A 49 -13.08 -6.54 -3.61
CA ILE A 49 -12.46 -7.47 -2.66
C ILE A 49 -12.97 -8.89 -2.90
N TYR A 50 -14.28 -9.04 -3.10
CA TYR A 50 -14.93 -10.34 -3.19
C TYR A 50 -14.57 -11.13 -4.46
N GLU A 51 -14.04 -10.47 -5.50
CA GLU A 51 -13.60 -11.11 -6.74
C GLU A 51 -12.10 -11.41 -6.77
N GLU A 52 -11.31 -10.72 -5.93
CA GLU A 52 -9.85 -10.73 -6.00
C GLU A 52 -9.23 -11.60 -4.90
N ILE A 53 -9.95 -11.87 -3.80
CA ILE A 53 -9.47 -12.68 -2.68
C ILE A 53 -10.48 -13.73 -2.21
N LYS A 54 -9.97 -14.84 -1.69
CA LYS A 54 -10.78 -15.81 -0.96
C LYS A 54 -10.82 -15.42 0.52
N LEU A 55 -11.97 -14.88 0.94
CA LEU A 55 -12.13 -14.35 2.31
C LEU A 55 -11.87 -15.40 3.40
N GLU A 56 -12.30 -16.65 3.16
CA GLU A 56 -12.09 -17.76 4.11
C GLU A 56 -10.60 -17.98 4.41
N GLU A 57 -9.76 -18.07 3.37
CA GLU A 57 -8.30 -18.25 3.52
C GLU A 57 -7.65 -17.04 4.22
N VAL A 58 -8.16 -15.83 3.98
CA VAL A 58 -7.64 -14.59 4.58
C VAL A 58 -7.98 -14.48 6.07
N GLU A 59 -9.20 -14.88 6.43
CA GLU A 59 -9.65 -14.93 7.83
C GLU A 59 -8.90 -16.03 8.60
N GLU A 60 -8.72 -17.21 8.01
CA GLU A 60 -7.98 -18.33 8.61
C GLU A 60 -6.50 -17.98 8.88
N GLU A 61 -5.83 -17.34 7.92
CA GLU A 61 -4.42 -16.95 8.02
C GLU A 61 -4.21 -15.60 8.74
N ASN A 62 -5.28 -14.97 9.23
CA ASN A 62 -5.28 -13.68 9.92
C ASN A 62 -4.51 -12.58 9.14
N ILE A 63 -4.75 -12.52 7.83
CA ILE A 63 -4.09 -11.58 6.91
C ILE A 63 -4.86 -10.26 6.92
N GLU A 64 -4.14 -9.16 7.15
CA GLU A 64 -4.76 -7.83 7.12
C GLU A 64 -4.97 -7.36 5.67
N ILE A 65 -6.15 -6.78 5.39
CA ILE A 65 -6.49 -6.23 4.07
C ILE A 65 -6.49 -4.70 4.13
N TYR A 66 -5.76 -4.06 3.23
CA TYR A 66 -5.70 -2.60 3.11
C TYR A 66 -6.00 -2.15 1.69
N ARG A 67 -6.61 -0.97 1.55
CA ARG A 67 -6.88 -0.33 0.25
C ARG A 67 -5.94 0.84 0.02
N ARG A 68 -5.15 0.80 -1.06
CA ARG A 68 -4.36 1.97 -1.47
C ARG A 68 -5.22 3.03 -2.16
N LEU A 69 -4.85 4.28 -1.97
CA LEU A 69 -5.53 5.43 -2.58
C LEU A 69 -4.89 5.87 -3.90
N SER A 70 -3.62 5.50 -4.13
CA SER A 70 -2.88 5.75 -5.37
C SER A 70 -3.36 4.83 -6.51
N GLY A 71 -3.58 5.43 -7.69
CA GLY A 71 -4.39 4.87 -8.78
C GLY A 71 -3.65 4.22 -9.95
N VAL A 72 -2.34 4.00 -9.86
CA VAL A 72 -1.56 3.52 -11.00
C VAL A 72 -1.50 1.99 -11.01
N GLY A 73 -2.48 1.37 -11.67
CA GLY A 73 -2.44 -0.04 -12.06
C GLY A 73 -3.26 -1.02 -11.21
N ARG A 74 -3.66 -2.13 -11.84
CA ARG A 74 -4.33 -3.29 -11.24
C ARG A 74 -3.26 -4.26 -10.75
N SER A 75 -2.69 -3.97 -9.59
CA SER A 75 -1.63 -4.80 -9.01
C SER A 75 -1.99 -5.11 -7.56
N ILE A 76 -2.27 -6.38 -7.30
CA ILE A 76 -2.42 -6.93 -5.96
C ILE A 76 -1.01 -7.20 -5.46
N MET A 77 -0.64 -6.54 -4.36
CA MET A 77 0.57 -6.90 -3.63
C MET A 77 0.14 -7.85 -2.51
N ILE A 78 0.69 -9.06 -2.56
CA ILE A 78 0.57 -10.10 -1.54
C ILE A 78 1.89 -10.12 -0.76
#